data_AF-A0A2N7Q3M4-F1
#
_entry.id   AF-A0A2N7Q3M4-F1
#
_cell.length_a   1.000
_cell.length_b   1.000
_cell.length_c   1.000
_cell.angle_alpha   90.00
_cell.angle_beta   90.00
_cell.angle_gamma   90.00
#
_symmetry.space_group_name_H-M   'P 1'
#
loop_
_entity.id
_entity.type
_entity.pdbx_description
1 polymer ?
#
loop_
_entity_poly.entity_id
_entity_poly.type
_entity_poly.pdbx_seq_one_letter_code
_entity_poly.pdbx_strand_id
1 'polypeptide(L)'
;MKKLILRDGTLCSIRKVKLSEKEKVRELFLQTSPESRYYRFFGATSQLDDKLLNSLIKNDAYNVSLVCIVKGSIVGIANYNATEDLQSAEVSFMVKDEFQGKGIGTLLLEELAKHAWLRGIKELEAFVLSDNYNMISVFKNSGFEIMHEKLDLTSIHLKLPLAKFSKVMSEHLLREKLATQASLVAAFKPKKIVYIGEDNVLWQNIKQFRKDAVILAKDNNVIKNIRAIKPDLIIVDVVDCENIIHITELETLKVLIITAKLNEPIKSKVVNLVKKQGIRLIGPNSTGLFYNTKDNKINISPIVIPKEGSIAIATHSNLLGISLVGYFDYIGLGVGCFVSVGDKADVSANDLLYVWQDDNNIDIIVLYLDSFGDPITFSMLSRKISKHKPIFAVKAGRTLISLSASRHESLIFSNTDFTVDGLFKQTGIIRAETLEELFDDVLLAYACDFLSESNYVSLISNSIGANLMAIDTFEANN
;
A
#
# COMPACT_ATOMS: atom_id res chain seq x y z
N MET A 1 -1.91 1.72 -9.11
CA MET A 1 -1.05 2.49 -10.04
C MET A 1 0.19 2.88 -9.26
N LYS A 2 1.36 2.36 -9.64
CA LYS A 2 2.63 2.59 -8.94
C LYS A 2 3.40 3.70 -9.64
N LYS A 3 3.81 4.75 -8.92
CA LYS A 3 4.64 5.84 -9.47
C LYS A 3 6.11 5.52 -9.22
N LEU A 4 6.95 5.70 -10.22
CA LEU A 4 8.36 5.33 -10.22
C LEU A 4 9.19 6.43 -10.90
N ILE A 5 10.50 6.42 -10.67
CA ILE A 5 11.45 7.34 -11.32
C ILE A 5 12.35 6.51 -12.24
N LEU A 6 12.44 6.90 -13.51
CA LEU A 6 13.31 6.29 -14.51
C LEU A 6 14.78 6.69 -14.28
N ARG A 7 15.72 5.99 -14.93
CA ARG A 7 17.17 6.26 -14.77
C ARG A 7 17.58 7.70 -15.13
N ASP A 8 16.83 8.37 -16.01
CA ASP A 8 17.06 9.75 -16.42
C ASP A 8 16.34 10.79 -15.54
N GLY A 9 15.73 10.36 -14.42
CA GLY A 9 14.96 11.21 -13.52
C GLY A 9 13.51 11.44 -13.97
N THR A 10 13.08 10.90 -15.11
CA THR A 10 11.69 11.04 -15.59
C THR A 10 10.72 10.29 -14.67
N LEU A 11 9.66 10.95 -14.23
CA LEU A 11 8.56 10.32 -13.50
C LEU A 11 7.71 9.47 -14.44
N CYS A 12 7.47 8.21 -14.06
CA CYS A 12 6.56 7.31 -14.76
C CYS A 12 5.55 6.67 -13.80
N SER A 13 4.55 5.99 -14.36
CA SER A 13 3.66 5.14 -13.58
C SER A 13 3.36 3.82 -14.29
N ILE A 14 3.27 2.74 -13.51
CA ILE A 14 2.93 1.40 -14.00
C ILE A 14 1.57 0.97 -13.45
N ARG A 15 0.74 0.38 -14.31
CA ARG A 15 -0.54 -0.23 -13.95
C ARG A 15 -1.00 -1.24 -15.00
N LYS A 16 -2.00 -2.05 -14.66
CA LYS A 16 -2.74 -2.85 -15.64
C LYS A 16 -3.34 -1.95 -16.73
N VAL A 17 -3.25 -2.41 -17.98
CA VAL A 17 -3.92 -1.77 -19.11
C VAL A 17 -5.43 -1.98 -19.01
N LYS A 18 -6.20 -0.97 -19.43
CA LYS A 18 -7.66 -1.07 -19.47
C LYS A 18 -8.11 -1.49 -20.86
N LEU A 19 -9.22 -2.23 -20.96
CA LEU A 19 -9.79 -2.63 -22.25
C LEU A 19 -10.14 -1.43 -23.15
N SER A 20 -10.55 -0.29 -22.55
CA SER A 20 -10.83 0.95 -23.26
C SER A 20 -9.59 1.66 -23.83
N GLU A 21 -8.37 1.19 -23.53
CA GLU A 21 -7.11 1.80 -23.98
C GLU A 21 -6.50 1.09 -25.19
N LYS A 22 -7.30 0.25 -25.87
CA LYS A 22 -6.93 -0.48 -27.08
C LYS A 22 -6.25 0.41 -28.13
N GLU A 23 -6.82 1.58 -28.41
CA GLU A 23 -6.25 2.53 -29.39
C GLU A 23 -4.93 3.17 -28.93
N LYS A 24 -4.73 3.37 -27.62
CA LYS A 24 -3.45 3.88 -27.11
C LYS A 24 -2.32 2.85 -27.24
N VAL A 25 -2.64 1.57 -27.13
CA VAL A 25 -1.68 0.48 -27.35
C VAL A 25 -1.37 0.34 -28.85
N ARG A 26 -2.37 0.53 -29.71
CA ARG A 26 -2.16 0.62 -31.17
C ARG A 26 -1.23 1.79 -31.51
N GLU A 27 -1.45 2.95 -30.91
CA GLU A 27 -0.59 4.12 -31.08
C GLU A 27 0.86 3.83 -30.64
N LEU A 28 1.07 3.18 -29.49
CA LEU A 28 2.40 2.75 -29.04
C LEU A 28 3.11 1.90 -30.11
N PHE A 29 2.42 0.91 -30.68
CA PHE A 29 2.98 0.06 -31.72
C PHE A 29 3.37 0.87 -32.97
N LEU A 30 2.49 1.76 -33.44
CA LEU A 30 2.76 2.59 -34.61
C LEU A 30 3.94 3.56 -34.39
N GLN A 31 4.19 3.94 -33.14
CA GLN A 31 5.30 4.80 -32.74
C GLN A 31 6.60 4.04 -32.44
N THR A 32 6.63 2.71 -32.62
CA THR A 32 7.84 1.89 -32.44
C THR A 32 8.51 1.57 -33.78
N SER A 33 9.83 1.53 -33.77
CA SER A 33 10.61 1.20 -34.98
C SER A 33 10.27 -0.19 -35.53
N PRO A 34 10.46 -0.44 -36.84
CA PRO A 34 10.34 -1.78 -37.41
C PRO A 34 11.21 -2.82 -36.70
N GLU A 35 12.39 -2.42 -36.23
CA GLU A 35 13.31 -3.28 -35.48
C GLU A 35 12.73 -3.66 -34.11
N SER A 36 12.22 -2.69 -33.34
CA SER A 36 11.54 -2.97 -32.06
C SER A 36 10.33 -3.90 -32.23
N ARG A 37 9.59 -3.78 -33.35
CA ARG A 37 8.49 -4.68 -33.69
C ARG A 37 8.97 -6.07 -34.10
N TYR A 38 10.07 -6.15 -34.86
CA TYR A 38 10.70 -7.41 -35.22
C TYR A 38 11.10 -8.21 -33.99
N TYR A 39 11.77 -7.57 -33.02
CA TYR A 39 12.15 -8.22 -31.76
C TYR A 39 10.94 -8.64 -30.91
N ARG A 40 9.83 -7.89 -30.96
CA ARG A 40 8.63 -8.20 -30.18
C ARG A 40 7.88 -9.42 -30.70
N PHE A 41 7.75 -9.54 -32.01
CA PHE A 41 6.85 -10.49 -32.68
C PHE A 41 7.59 -11.57 -33.48
N PHE A 42 8.93 -11.60 -33.42
CA PHE A 42 9.76 -12.56 -34.15
C PHE A 42 9.53 -12.51 -35.66
N GLY A 43 9.14 -11.33 -36.18
CA GLY A 43 8.72 -11.16 -37.56
C GLY A 43 8.37 -9.72 -37.91
N ALA A 44 8.29 -9.44 -39.21
CA ALA A 44 7.98 -8.11 -39.74
C ALA A 44 6.46 -7.81 -39.65
N THR A 45 5.94 -7.68 -38.43
CA THR A 45 4.54 -7.30 -38.22
C THR A 45 4.36 -5.82 -38.56
N SER A 46 3.76 -5.55 -39.72
CA SER A 46 3.48 -4.18 -40.18
C SER A 46 2.18 -3.60 -39.61
N GLN A 47 1.23 -4.47 -39.23
CA GLN A 47 -0.06 -4.08 -38.65
C GLN A 47 -0.43 -4.96 -37.45
N LEU A 48 -1.08 -4.35 -36.45
CA LEU A 48 -1.73 -5.04 -35.34
C LEU A 48 -3.19 -5.29 -35.71
N ASP A 49 -3.53 -6.54 -36.02
CA ASP A 49 -4.92 -6.92 -36.14
C ASP A 49 -5.63 -6.86 -34.77
N ASP A 50 -6.95 -6.86 -34.78
CA ASP A 50 -7.73 -6.76 -33.54
C ASP A 50 -7.54 -7.96 -32.62
N LYS A 51 -7.23 -9.14 -33.17
CA LYS A 51 -7.03 -10.37 -32.41
C LYS A 51 -5.76 -10.29 -31.57
N LEU A 52 -4.64 -9.90 -32.18
CA LEU A 52 -3.36 -9.71 -31.51
C LEU A 52 -3.43 -8.55 -30.51
N LEU A 53 -4.10 -7.45 -30.87
CA LEU A 53 -4.28 -6.31 -29.97
C LEU A 53 -5.09 -6.68 -28.73
N ASN A 54 -6.15 -7.47 -28.89
CA ASN A 54 -6.94 -7.99 -27.76
C ASN A 54 -6.10 -8.91 -26.84
N SER A 55 -5.19 -9.70 -27.42
CA SER A 55 -4.23 -10.51 -26.65
C SER A 55 -3.29 -9.64 -25.81
N LEU A 56 -2.77 -8.56 -26.38
CA LEU A 56 -1.83 -7.63 -25.71
C LEU A 56 -2.43 -6.84 -24.55
N ILE A 57 -3.76 -6.72 -24.48
CA ILE A 57 -4.45 -5.97 -23.42
C ILE A 57 -5.22 -6.88 -22.45
N LYS A 58 -5.12 -8.19 -22.64
CA LYS A 58 -5.87 -9.18 -21.87
C LYS A 58 -5.41 -9.19 -20.41
N ASN A 59 -6.38 -9.21 -19.51
CA ASN A 59 -6.18 -9.37 -18.07
C ASN A 59 -7.25 -10.32 -17.55
N ASP A 60 -6.89 -11.59 -17.35
CA ASP A 60 -7.78 -12.65 -16.84
C ASP A 60 -7.03 -13.55 -15.83
N ALA A 61 -7.52 -14.77 -15.59
CA ALA A 61 -6.90 -15.73 -14.68
C ALA A 61 -5.46 -16.10 -15.07
N TYR A 62 -5.15 -16.16 -16.36
CA TYR A 62 -3.88 -16.65 -16.89
C TYR A 62 -3.02 -15.53 -17.52
N ASN A 63 -3.62 -14.38 -17.83
CA ASN A 63 -2.96 -13.31 -18.56
C ASN A 63 -2.91 -12.03 -17.72
N VAL A 64 -1.78 -11.31 -17.76
CA VAL A 64 -1.64 -9.96 -17.20
C VAL A 64 -0.93 -9.07 -18.19
N SER A 65 -1.47 -7.87 -18.39
CA SER A 65 -0.89 -6.86 -19.26
C SER A 65 -0.73 -5.54 -18.52
N LEU A 66 0.50 -5.04 -18.44
CA LEU A 66 0.92 -3.83 -17.74
C LEU A 66 1.42 -2.77 -18.72
N VAL A 67 1.11 -1.51 -18.44
CA VAL A 67 1.58 -0.34 -19.21
C VAL A 67 2.40 0.60 -18.34
N CYS A 68 3.46 1.14 -18.92
CA CYS A 68 4.24 2.24 -18.37
C CYS A 68 3.79 3.56 -19.01
N ILE A 69 3.46 4.54 -18.19
CA ILE A 69 2.89 5.82 -18.60
C ILE A 69 3.82 6.96 -18.17
N VAL A 70 4.18 7.83 -19.11
CA VAL A 70 4.96 9.05 -18.88
C VAL A 70 4.16 10.22 -19.42
N LYS A 71 3.94 11.26 -18.59
CA LYS A 71 3.16 12.47 -18.94
C LYS A 71 1.79 12.18 -19.59
N GLY A 72 1.14 11.07 -19.19
CA GLY A 72 -0.18 10.67 -19.70
C GLY A 72 -0.16 9.74 -20.92
N SER A 73 0.99 9.57 -21.57
CA SER A 73 1.15 8.70 -22.75
C SER A 73 1.70 7.33 -22.37
N ILE A 74 1.19 6.26 -22.99
CA ILE A 74 1.75 4.92 -22.84
C ILE A 74 3.05 4.87 -23.62
N VAL A 75 4.16 4.58 -22.93
CA VAL A 75 5.51 4.53 -23.51
C VAL A 75 6.10 3.12 -23.52
N GLY A 76 5.44 2.17 -22.86
CA GLY A 76 5.80 0.77 -22.89
C GLY A 76 4.67 -0.12 -22.40
N ILE A 77 4.66 -1.36 -22.85
CA ILE A 77 3.73 -2.41 -22.45
C ILE A 77 4.50 -3.70 -22.24
N ALA A 78 4.08 -4.48 -21.25
CA ALA A 78 4.55 -5.84 -21.07
C ALA A 78 3.39 -6.73 -20.62
N ASN A 79 3.42 -7.98 -21.04
CA ASN A 79 2.43 -8.96 -20.65
C ASN A 79 3.07 -10.31 -20.36
N TYR A 80 2.36 -11.15 -19.61
CA TYR A 80 2.61 -12.58 -19.58
C TYR A 80 1.36 -13.37 -19.93
N ASN A 81 1.58 -14.56 -20.49
CA ASN A 81 0.55 -15.57 -20.72
C ASN A 81 0.95 -16.85 -19.96
N ALA A 82 0.18 -17.23 -18.96
CA ALA A 82 0.46 -18.41 -18.12
C ALA A 82 -0.12 -19.70 -18.73
N THR A 83 0.54 -20.81 -18.46
CA THR A 83 0.01 -22.16 -18.70
C THR A 83 -1.17 -22.45 -17.76
N GLU A 84 -2.07 -23.35 -18.16
CA GLU A 84 -3.26 -23.69 -17.35
C GLU A 84 -2.90 -24.32 -16.00
N ASP A 85 -1.79 -25.06 -15.94
CA ASP A 85 -1.25 -25.68 -14.73
C ASP A 85 -0.43 -24.71 -13.85
N LEU A 86 -0.29 -23.44 -14.29
CA LEU A 86 0.47 -22.38 -13.64
C LEU A 86 1.95 -22.75 -13.40
N GLN A 87 2.52 -23.68 -14.17
CA GLN A 87 3.95 -23.99 -14.04
C GLN A 87 4.81 -22.86 -14.62
N SER A 88 4.45 -22.34 -15.79
CA SER A 88 5.21 -21.26 -16.42
C SER A 88 4.31 -20.15 -16.98
N ALA A 89 4.92 -18.98 -17.24
CA ALA A 89 4.27 -17.93 -18.01
C ALA A 89 5.25 -17.22 -18.94
N GLU A 90 4.89 -17.11 -20.21
CA GLU A 90 5.71 -16.47 -21.24
C GLU A 90 5.59 -14.95 -21.14
N VAL A 91 6.71 -14.25 -20.96
CA VAL A 91 6.79 -12.78 -20.86
C VAL A 91 7.21 -12.13 -22.16
N SER A 92 6.83 -10.86 -22.29
CA SER A 92 6.62 -10.27 -23.60
C SER A 92 6.59 -8.74 -23.47
N PHE A 93 7.44 -7.99 -24.19
CA PHE A 93 7.70 -6.55 -23.92
C PHE A 93 7.81 -5.69 -25.17
N MET A 94 7.22 -4.48 -25.15
CA MET A 94 7.39 -3.45 -26.17
C MET A 94 7.59 -2.08 -25.50
N VAL A 95 8.67 -1.39 -25.83
CA VAL A 95 8.99 -0.05 -25.29
C VAL A 95 9.32 0.88 -26.45
N LYS A 96 8.73 2.08 -26.44
CA LYS A 96 8.98 3.12 -27.44
C LYS A 96 10.46 3.47 -27.45
N ASP A 97 11.05 3.58 -28.65
CA ASP A 97 12.50 3.65 -28.86
C ASP A 97 13.16 4.79 -28.06
N GLU A 98 12.54 5.97 -28.02
CA GLU A 98 13.04 7.15 -27.27
C GLU A 98 13.10 6.96 -25.74
N PHE A 99 12.46 5.92 -25.21
CA PHE A 99 12.44 5.57 -23.79
C PHE A 99 13.23 4.30 -23.46
N GLN A 100 13.85 3.65 -24.45
CA GLN A 100 14.72 2.51 -24.21
C GLN A 100 15.99 2.93 -23.43
N GLY A 101 16.60 1.98 -22.71
CA GLY A 101 17.75 2.26 -21.84
C GLY A 101 17.43 2.98 -20.52
N LYS A 102 16.20 3.49 -20.33
CA LYS A 102 15.79 4.25 -19.13
C LYS A 102 15.30 3.38 -17.96
N GLY A 103 15.34 2.05 -18.10
CA GLY A 103 14.93 1.07 -17.07
C GLY A 103 13.48 0.61 -17.14
N ILE A 104 12.69 1.03 -18.14
CA ILE A 104 11.27 0.65 -18.26
C ILE A 104 11.08 -0.87 -18.33
N GLY A 105 11.89 -1.57 -19.12
CA GLY A 105 11.80 -3.04 -19.26
C GLY A 105 12.01 -3.77 -17.93
N THR A 106 13.03 -3.36 -17.16
CA THR A 106 13.31 -3.94 -15.84
C THR A 106 12.14 -3.71 -14.88
N LEU A 107 11.60 -2.49 -14.82
CA LEU A 107 10.46 -2.17 -13.96
C LEU A 107 9.19 -2.95 -14.35
N LEU A 108 8.95 -3.14 -15.65
CA LEU A 108 7.83 -3.94 -16.13
C LEU A 108 8.02 -5.43 -15.81
N LEU A 109 9.23 -5.97 -15.98
CA LEU A 109 9.55 -7.37 -15.66
C LEU A 109 9.40 -7.66 -14.16
N GLU A 110 9.92 -6.78 -13.29
CA GLU A 110 9.75 -6.90 -11.84
C GLU A 110 8.26 -6.97 -11.46
N GLU A 111 7.43 -6.14 -12.09
CA GLU A 111 6.02 -6.07 -11.74
C GLU A 111 5.19 -7.22 -12.34
N LEU A 112 5.56 -7.72 -13.53
CA LEU A 112 5.00 -8.97 -14.06
C LEU A 112 5.37 -10.16 -13.17
N ALA A 113 6.62 -10.27 -12.74
CA ALA A 113 7.09 -11.33 -11.85
C ALA A 113 6.38 -11.28 -10.49
N LYS A 114 6.17 -10.09 -9.92
CA LYS A 114 5.34 -9.89 -8.73
C LYS A 114 3.91 -10.42 -8.95
N HIS A 115 3.29 -10.08 -10.07
CA HIS A 115 1.95 -10.58 -10.41
C HIS A 115 1.91 -12.10 -10.65
N ALA A 116 2.94 -12.68 -11.26
CA ALA A 116 3.00 -14.11 -11.54
C ALA A 116 3.20 -14.94 -10.26
N TRP A 117 4.14 -14.51 -9.41
CA TRP A 117 4.42 -15.16 -8.13
C TRP A 117 3.18 -15.23 -7.22
N LEU A 118 2.40 -14.14 -7.15
CA LEU A 118 1.14 -14.12 -6.39
C LEU A 118 0.09 -15.10 -6.89
N ARG A 119 0.09 -15.40 -8.19
CA ARG A 119 -0.81 -16.39 -8.78
C ARG A 119 -0.32 -17.82 -8.58
N GLY A 120 0.79 -18.02 -7.89
CA GLY A 120 1.40 -19.32 -7.69
C GLY A 120 2.23 -19.83 -8.86
N ILE A 121 2.45 -18.99 -9.89
CA ILE A 121 3.27 -19.36 -11.05
C ILE A 121 4.70 -19.66 -10.59
N LYS A 122 5.28 -20.75 -11.10
CA LYS A 122 6.60 -21.22 -10.66
C LYS A 122 7.75 -20.58 -11.43
N GLU A 123 7.54 -20.28 -12.70
CA GLU A 123 8.58 -19.78 -13.60
C GLU A 123 8.04 -18.73 -14.59
N LEU A 124 8.86 -17.73 -14.90
CA LEU A 124 8.66 -16.92 -16.10
C LEU A 124 9.59 -17.39 -17.20
N GLU A 125 9.08 -17.46 -18.41
CA GLU A 125 9.82 -17.86 -19.60
C GLU A 125 9.86 -16.72 -20.60
N ALA A 126 10.98 -16.56 -21.29
CA ALA A 126 11.12 -15.59 -22.36
C ALA A 126 11.91 -16.16 -23.51
N PHE A 127 11.34 -16.06 -24.70
CA PHE A 127 12.05 -16.31 -25.93
C PHE A 127 12.60 -14.96 -26.41
N VAL A 128 13.90 -14.89 -26.67
CA VAL A 128 14.58 -13.65 -27.07
C VAL A 128 15.50 -13.94 -28.25
N LEU A 129 15.40 -13.16 -29.32
CA LEU A 129 16.36 -13.25 -30.43
C LEU A 129 17.79 -12.95 -29.95
N SER A 130 18.74 -13.74 -30.41
CA SER A 130 20.14 -13.75 -29.94
C SER A 130 20.88 -12.43 -30.16
N ASP A 131 20.44 -11.62 -31.11
CA ASP A 131 20.93 -10.27 -31.44
C ASP A 131 20.23 -9.15 -30.65
N ASN A 132 19.16 -9.46 -29.88
CA ASN A 132 18.48 -8.48 -29.03
C ASN A 132 19.22 -8.28 -27.69
N TYR A 133 20.41 -7.69 -27.76
CA TYR A 133 21.24 -7.41 -26.58
C TYR A 133 20.53 -6.54 -25.52
N ASN A 134 19.63 -5.66 -25.94
CA ASN A 134 18.83 -4.82 -25.05
C ASN A 134 17.92 -5.68 -24.15
N MET A 135 17.19 -6.64 -24.72
CA MET A 135 16.31 -7.51 -23.96
C MET A 135 17.09 -8.49 -23.07
N ILE A 136 18.20 -9.03 -23.58
CA ILE A 136 19.11 -9.87 -22.78
C ILE A 136 19.63 -9.10 -21.56
N SER A 137 19.96 -7.81 -21.74
CA SER A 137 20.40 -6.92 -20.65
C SER A 137 19.30 -6.66 -19.61
N VAL A 138 18.03 -6.56 -20.03
CA VAL A 138 16.89 -6.45 -19.09
C VAL A 138 16.83 -7.65 -18.16
N PHE A 139 16.94 -8.87 -18.70
CA PHE A 139 16.95 -10.07 -17.87
C PHE A 139 18.21 -10.13 -16.99
N LYS A 140 19.41 -9.91 -17.54
CA LYS A 140 20.66 -9.94 -16.73
C LYS A 140 20.65 -8.96 -15.57
N ASN A 141 20.08 -7.77 -15.76
CA ASN A 141 20.03 -6.72 -14.75
C ASN A 141 18.83 -6.82 -13.81
N SER A 142 17.92 -7.78 -14.04
CA SER A 142 16.74 -7.98 -13.19
C SER A 142 17.06 -8.53 -11.80
N GLY A 143 18.28 -9.03 -11.59
CA GLY A 143 18.70 -9.68 -10.35
C GLY A 143 18.20 -11.12 -10.20
N PHE A 144 17.44 -11.63 -11.17
CA PHE A 144 17.03 -13.03 -11.18
C PHE A 144 18.14 -13.96 -11.68
N GLU A 145 18.17 -15.17 -11.14
CA GLU A 145 19.00 -16.24 -11.69
C GLU A 145 18.41 -16.67 -13.03
N ILE A 146 19.21 -16.57 -14.08
CA ILE A 146 18.78 -16.88 -15.44
C ILE A 146 19.35 -18.23 -15.81
N MET A 147 18.47 -19.20 -16.03
CA MET A 147 18.84 -20.38 -16.78
C MET A 147 18.65 -20.06 -18.25
N HIS A 148 19.71 -20.23 -19.05
CA HIS A 148 19.64 -20.04 -20.49
C HIS A 148 19.81 -21.39 -21.18
N GLU A 149 18.91 -21.67 -22.10
CA GLU A 149 19.03 -22.78 -23.03
C GLU A 149 19.01 -22.21 -24.44
N LYS A 150 19.99 -22.57 -25.27
CA LYS A 150 19.93 -22.23 -26.70
C LYS A 150 18.81 -23.07 -27.29
N LEU A 151 17.74 -22.43 -27.73
CA LEU A 151 16.64 -23.10 -28.40
C LEU A 151 17.06 -23.49 -29.84
N ASP A 152 17.72 -22.56 -30.53
CA ASP A 152 18.28 -22.71 -31.88
C ASP A 152 19.42 -21.71 -32.15
N LEU A 153 19.80 -21.51 -33.42
CA LEU A 153 20.87 -20.58 -33.82
C LEU A 153 20.49 -19.10 -33.66
N THR A 154 19.20 -18.76 -33.59
CA THR A 154 18.71 -17.38 -33.69
C THR A 154 18.02 -16.89 -32.43
N SER A 155 17.61 -17.78 -31.52
CA SER A 155 16.86 -17.47 -30.31
C SER A 155 17.43 -18.12 -29.05
N ILE A 156 17.21 -17.45 -27.93
CA ILE A 156 17.63 -17.84 -26.59
C ILE A 156 16.37 -18.00 -25.75
N HIS A 157 16.25 -19.15 -25.08
CA HIS A 157 15.22 -19.37 -24.08
C HIS A 157 15.77 -19.00 -22.70
N LEU A 158 15.13 -18.02 -22.06
CA LEU A 158 15.46 -17.55 -20.73
C LEU A 158 14.39 -18.02 -19.76
N LYS A 159 14.80 -18.71 -18.70
CA LYS A 159 13.95 -19.16 -17.61
C LYS A 159 14.26 -18.38 -16.34
N LEU A 160 13.20 -17.93 -15.67
CA LEU A 160 13.22 -17.12 -14.46
C LEU A 160 12.45 -17.84 -13.34
N PRO A 161 13.12 -18.68 -12.53
CA PRO A 161 12.47 -19.37 -11.42
C PRO A 161 11.99 -18.38 -10.35
N LEU A 162 10.68 -18.38 -10.09
CA LEU A 162 10.06 -17.48 -9.10
C LEU A 162 10.24 -17.97 -7.65
N ALA A 163 10.80 -19.16 -7.42
CA ALA A 163 11.16 -19.63 -6.08
C ALA A 163 12.18 -18.70 -5.39
N LYS A 164 13.19 -18.24 -6.14
CA LYS A 164 14.21 -17.28 -5.67
C LYS A 164 13.78 -15.82 -5.77
N PHE A 165 12.67 -15.52 -6.46
CA PHE A 165 12.05 -14.19 -6.48
C PHE A 165 11.80 -13.66 -5.06
N SER A 166 11.48 -14.56 -4.11
CA SER A 166 11.37 -14.26 -2.69
C SER A 166 12.61 -13.54 -2.11
N LYS A 167 13.83 -13.89 -2.54
CA LYS A 167 15.07 -13.31 -2.02
C LYS A 167 15.33 -11.91 -2.58
N VAL A 168 15.23 -11.72 -3.89
CA VAL A 168 15.36 -10.38 -4.54
C VAL A 168 14.24 -9.44 -4.06
N MET A 169 13.02 -9.96 -3.96
CA MET A 169 11.89 -9.23 -3.39
C MET A 169 12.11 -8.91 -1.92
N SER A 170 12.71 -9.81 -1.12
CA SER A 170 13.00 -9.53 0.29
C SER A 170 13.96 -8.35 0.47
N GLU A 171 14.95 -8.19 -0.40
CA GLU A 171 15.86 -7.03 -0.38
C GLU A 171 15.16 -5.74 -0.82
N HIS A 172 14.29 -5.82 -1.84
CA HIS A 172 13.47 -4.68 -2.25
C HIS A 172 12.49 -4.25 -1.15
N LEU A 173 11.76 -5.20 -0.58
CA LEU A 173 10.84 -4.98 0.54
C LEU A 173 11.57 -4.47 1.77
N LEU A 174 12.81 -4.92 2.02
CA LEU A 174 13.63 -4.38 3.11
C LEU A 174 13.99 -2.91 2.86
N ARG A 175 14.39 -2.55 1.64
CA ARG A 175 14.65 -1.14 1.28
C ARG A 175 13.40 -0.29 1.39
N GLU A 176 12.27 -0.78 0.86
CA GLU A 176 10.97 -0.10 0.93
C GLU A 176 10.53 0.10 2.38
N LYS A 177 10.68 -0.94 3.21
CA LYS A 177 10.42 -0.91 4.65
C LYS A 177 11.26 0.16 5.35
N LEU A 178 12.59 0.10 5.19
CA LEU A 178 13.51 1.02 5.86
C LEU A 178 13.27 2.47 5.42
N ALA A 179 13.05 2.70 4.13
CA ALA A 179 12.71 4.03 3.61
C ALA A 179 11.37 4.54 4.15
N THR A 180 10.36 3.68 4.19
CA THR A 180 9.03 4.01 4.72
C THR A 180 9.10 4.35 6.21
N GLN A 181 9.73 3.49 7.02
CA GLN A 181 9.95 3.73 8.45
C GLN A 181 10.69 5.05 8.67
N ALA A 182 11.81 5.28 7.96
CA ALA A 182 12.60 6.50 8.05
C ALA A 182 11.79 7.76 7.70
N SER A 183 10.95 7.69 6.65
CA SER A 183 10.11 8.80 6.22
C SER A 183 9.01 9.17 7.22
N LEU A 184 8.60 8.22 8.08
CA LEU A 184 7.55 8.42 9.08
C LEU A 184 8.08 8.70 10.49
N VAL A 185 9.40 8.65 10.72
CA VAL A 185 9.98 8.96 12.04
C VAL A 185 9.49 10.30 12.57
N ALA A 186 9.42 11.34 11.73
CA ALA A 186 8.97 12.66 12.16
C ALA A 186 7.48 12.71 12.54
N ALA A 187 6.65 11.74 12.15
CA ALA A 187 5.26 11.66 12.58
C ALA A 187 5.17 11.23 14.06
N PHE A 188 6.05 10.31 14.48
CA PHE A 188 5.97 9.64 15.78
C PHE A 188 7.02 10.12 16.79
N LYS A 189 8.17 10.60 16.31
CA LYS A 189 9.26 11.18 17.10
C LYS A 189 9.77 12.49 16.45
N PRO A 190 8.90 13.51 16.27
CA PRO A 190 9.29 14.78 15.66
C PRO A 190 10.36 15.51 16.47
N LYS A 191 11.27 16.24 15.81
CA LYS A 191 12.23 17.11 16.51
C LYS A 191 11.64 18.48 16.80
N LYS A 192 10.87 19.04 15.87
CA LYS A 192 10.26 20.37 15.97
C LYS A 192 8.86 20.35 15.36
N ILE A 193 7.87 20.65 16.20
CA ILE A 193 6.47 20.64 15.82
C ILE A 193 5.98 22.07 15.62
N VAL A 194 5.31 22.31 14.50
CA VAL A 194 4.48 23.51 14.31
C VAL A 194 3.03 23.08 14.11
N TYR A 195 2.14 23.68 14.89
CA TYR A 195 0.70 23.52 14.78
C TYR A 195 0.09 24.81 14.23
N ILE A 196 -0.74 24.69 13.21
CA ILE A 196 -1.44 25.79 12.55
C ILE A 196 -2.93 25.60 12.77
N GLY A 197 -3.49 26.43 13.62
CA GLY A 197 -4.88 26.34 14.04
C GLY A 197 -5.16 27.20 15.26
N GLU A 198 -6.29 26.93 15.89
CA GLU A 198 -6.72 27.63 17.11
C GLU A 198 -6.34 26.84 18.37
N ASP A 199 -6.39 27.52 19.52
CA ASP A 199 -6.19 26.89 20.82
C ASP A 199 -7.41 26.01 21.16
N ASN A 200 -7.29 24.72 20.86
CA ASN A 200 -8.34 23.71 21.03
C ASN A 200 -7.79 22.44 21.69
N VAL A 201 -8.65 21.42 21.84
CA VAL A 201 -8.28 20.14 22.49
C VAL A 201 -7.07 19.47 21.83
N LEU A 202 -6.98 19.50 20.49
CA LEU A 202 -5.85 18.95 19.76
C LEU A 202 -4.55 19.68 20.14
N TRP A 203 -4.55 21.01 20.17
CA TRP A 203 -3.38 21.79 20.60
C TRP A 203 -2.99 21.52 22.06
N GLN A 204 -3.96 21.45 22.97
CA GLN A 204 -3.70 21.17 24.38
C GLN A 204 -3.03 19.80 24.56
N ASN A 205 -3.51 18.79 23.84
CA ASN A 205 -2.90 17.47 23.83
C ASN A 205 -1.47 17.51 23.27
N ILE A 206 -1.23 18.19 22.15
CA ILE A 206 0.14 18.33 21.61
C ILE A 206 1.06 18.96 22.64
N LYS A 207 0.65 20.09 23.24
CA LYS A 207 1.45 20.86 24.19
C LYS A 207 1.73 20.09 25.48
N GLN A 208 0.81 19.22 25.92
CA GLN A 208 1.00 18.36 27.09
C GLN A 208 2.20 17.44 26.93
N PHE A 209 2.37 16.83 25.76
CA PHE A 209 3.49 15.91 25.47
C PHE A 209 4.71 16.61 24.90
N ARG A 210 4.52 17.77 24.25
CA ARG A 210 5.55 18.53 23.53
C ARG A 210 5.48 20.01 23.87
N LYS A 211 6.08 20.38 25.00
CA LYS A 211 6.16 21.76 25.50
C LYS A 211 6.91 22.70 24.55
N ASP A 212 7.76 22.15 23.69
CA ASP A 212 8.55 22.84 22.67
C ASP A 212 7.80 23.02 21.33
N ALA A 213 6.59 22.48 21.20
CA ALA A 213 5.74 22.72 20.03
C ALA A 213 5.34 24.19 19.94
N VAL A 214 5.19 24.70 18.72
CA VAL A 214 4.82 26.09 18.45
C VAL A 214 3.45 26.15 17.77
N ILE A 215 2.52 26.92 18.33
CA ILE A 215 1.25 27.28 17.69
C ILE A 215 1.42 28.57 16.89
N LEU A 216 0.93 28.58 15.66
CA LEU A 216 0.87 29.76 14.80
C LEU A 216 -0.58 30.05 14.41
N ALA A 217 -0.99 31.31 14.56
CA ALA A 217 -2.27 31.82 14.07
C ALA A 217 -2.28 31.92 12.54
N LYS A 218 -3.46 31.90 11.89
CA LYS A 218 -3.64 31.89 10.42
C LYS A 218 -3.33 33.24 9.73
N ASP A 219 -2.26 33.94 10.11
CA ASP A 219 -1.94 35.23 9.50
C ASP A 219 -1.03 35.11 8.27
N ASN A 220 -0.85 36.23 7.56
CA ASN A 220 0.00 36.29 6.37
C ASN A 220 1.50 36.06 6.69
N ASN A 221 1.89 36.05 7.97
CA ASN A 221 3.28 35.82 8.41
C ASN A 221 3.56 34.35 8.73
N VAL A 222 2.56 33.46 8.68
CA VAL A 222 2.71 32.02 8.97
C VAL A 222 3.90 31.41 8.25
N ILE A 223 4.01 31.60 6.94
CA ILE A 223 5.09 31.00 6.14
C ILE A 223 6.47 31.53 6.57
N LYS A 224 6.58 32.83 6.87
CA LYS A 224 7.82 33.44 7.35
C LYS A 224 8.24 32.84 8.69
N ASN A 225 7.28 32.67 9.61
CA ASN A 225 7.52 32.09 10.93
C ASN A 225 7.94 30.61 10.82
N ILE A 226 7.28 29.84 9.96
CA ILE A 226 7.66 28.43 9.73
C ILE A 226 9.09 28.31 9.19
N ARG A 227 9.48 29.17 8.23
CA ARG A 227 10.85 29.18 7.68
C ARG A 227 11.91 29.49 8.75
N ALA A 228 11.58 30.30 9.75
CA ALA A 228 12.48 30.57 10.87
C ALA A 228 12.59 29.37 11.83
N ILE A 229 11.47 28.71 12.13
CA ILE A 229 11.42 27.58 13.06
C ILE A 229 12.11 26.33 12.49
N LYS A 230 11.95 26.09 11.18
CA LYS A 230 12.43 24.91 10.45
C LYS A 230 11.90 23.60 11.06
N PRO A 231 10.57 23.38 11.10
CA PRO A 231 10.00 22.16 11.63
C PRO A 231 10.24 20.97 10.70
N ASP A 232 10.27 19.77 11.29
CA ASP A 232 10.20 18.49 10.58
C ASP A 232 8.78 17.91 10.56
N LEU A 233 7.89 18.38 11.45
CA LEU A 233 6.47 18.07 11.48
C LEU A 233 5.61 19.34 11.52
N ILE A 234 4.63 19.43 10.61
CA ILE A 234 3.58 20.46 10.64
C ILE A 234 2.21 19.80 10.74
N ILE A 235 1.36 20.33 11.61
CA ILE A 235 -0.06 19.97 11.74
C ILE A 235 -0.93 21.14 11.31
N VAL A 236 -1.90 20.87 10.45
CA VAL A 236 -2.86 21.86 9.94
C VAL A 236 -4.28 21.44 10.29
N ASP A 237 -4.91 22.22 11.17
CA ASP A 237 -6.28 21.98 11.66
C ASP A 237 -7.32 22.95 11.07
N VAL A 238 -6.91 23.78 10.11
CA VAL A 238 -7.78 24.77 9.47
C VAL A 238 -7.77 24.63 7.96
N VAL A 239 -8.89 25.00 7.32
CA VAL A 239 -9.03 25.01 5.86
C VAL A 239 -8.56 26.36 5.34
N ASP A 240 -7.24 26.52 5.17
CA ASP A 240 -6.66 27.69 4.47
C ASP A 240 -5.81 27.25 3.29
N CYS A 241 -6.25 27.61 2.09
CA CYS A 241 -5.78 27.04 0.84
C CYS A 241 -4.43 27.63 0.37
N GLU A 242 -4.16 28.89 0.66
CA GLU A 242 -2.92 29.55 0.21
C GLU A 242 -1.72 29.10 1.05
N ASN A 243 -1.90 29.07 2.37
CA ASN A 243 -0.84 28.70 3.30
C ASN A 243 -0.43 27.22 3.15
N ILE A 244 -1.37 26.29 2.93
CA ILE A 244 -1.04 24.85 2.78
C ILE A 244 -0.11 24.61 1.59
N ILE A 245 -0.30 25.32 0.47
CA ILE A 245 0.55 25.14 -0.72
C ILE A 245 2.00 25.57 -0.42
N HIS A 246 2.19 26.73 0.19
CA HIS A 246 3.53 27.23 0.52
C HIS A 246 4.23 26.40 1.60
N ILE A 247 3.48 25.77 2.50
CA ILE A 247 4.03 24.81 3.48
C ILE A 247 4.70 23.63 2.78
N THR A 248 4.15 23.15 1.66
CA THR A 248 4.73 22.01 0.93
C THR A 248 6.07 22.33 0.27
N GLU A 249 6.46 23.61 0.13
CA GLU A 249 7.71 24.04 -0.50
C GLU A 249 8.89 24.09 0.48
N LEU A 250 8.69 23.72 1.74
CA LEU A 250 9.69 23.82 2.80
C LEU A 250 10.61 22.60 2.83
N GLU A 251 11.91 22.81 2.60
CA GLU A 251 12.92 21.73 2.53
C GLU A 251 13.07 20.91 3.83
N THR A 252 12.79 21.52 4.99
CA THR A 252 12.97 20.87 6.30
C THR A 252 11.80 19.98 6.68
N LEU A 253 10.63 20.19 6.08
CA LEU A 253 9.42 19.46 6.39
C LEU A 253 9.56 18.01 5.93
N LYS A 254 9.23 17.07 6.82
CA LYS A 254 9.24 15.63 6.51
C LYS A 254 7.84 15.04 6.53
N VAL A 255 7.02 15.46 7.49
CA VAL A 255 5.64 14.99 7.64
C VAL A 255 4.69 16.17 7.75
N LEU A 256 3.58 16.09 7.02
CA LEU A 256 2.45 17.00 7.10
C LEU A 256 1.23 16.21 7.58
N ILE A 257 0.58 16.66 8.65
CA ILE A 257 -0.68 16.11 9.13
C ILE A 257 -1.77 17.15 8.86
N ILE A 258 -2.80 16.76 8.11
CA ILE A 258 -3.95 17.64 7.84
C ILE A 258 -5.19 16.99 8.47
N THR A 259 -5.63 17.54 9.58
CA THR A 259 -6.85 17.08 10.27
C THR A 259 -8.10 17.65 9.60
N ALA A 260 -7.99 18.85 9.03
CA ALA A 260 -9.06 19.50 8.31
C ALA A 260 -9.44 18.79 6.99
N LYS A 261 -10.70 18.96 6.58
CA LYS A 261 -11.19 18.47 5.29
C LYS A 261 -10.78 19.42 4.16
N LEU A 262 -10.22 18.87 3.08
CA LEU A 262 -9.88 19.63 1.88
C LEU A 262 -10.87 19.32 0.74
N ASN A 263 -11.28 20.37 0.03
CA ASN A 263 -12.09 20.24 -1.17
C ASN A 263 -11.21 20.03 -2.42
N GLU A 264 -11.77 19.39 -3.45
CA GLU A 264 -11.15 19.40 -4.79
C GLU A 264 -11.33 20.80 -5.43
N PRO A 265 -10.35 21.33 -6.20
CA PRO A 265 -9.12 20.69 -6.70
C PRO A 265 -7.90 20.85 -5.78
N ILE A 266 -8.04 21.51 -4.62
CA ILE A 266 -6.93 21.85 -3.72
C ILE A 266 -6.28 20.59 -3.16
N LYS A 267 -7.10 19.62 -2.72
CA LYS A 267 -6.62 18.32 -2.25
C LYS A 267 -5.67 17.68 -3.25
N SER A 268 -6.08 17.54 -4.51
CA SER A 268 -5.21 17.00 -5.58
C SER A 268 -3.90 17.79 -5.75
N LYS A 269 -3.96 19.13 -5.67
CA LYS A 269 -2.76 19.98 -5.77
C LYS A 269 -1.78 19.74 -4.62
N VAL A 270 -2.26 19.76 -3.38
CA VAL A 270 -1.46 19.51 -2.17
C VAL A 270 -0.82 18.13 -2.23
N VAL A 271 -1.60 17.10 -2.57
CA VAL A 271 -1.12 15.71 -2.68
C VAL A 271 -0.02 15.56 -3.72
N ASN A 272 -0.13 16.26 -4.85
CA ASN A 272 0.91 16.24 -5.87
C ASN A 272 2.19 16.97 -5.42
N LEU A 273 2.05 18.07 -4.68
CA LEU A 273 3.20 18.84 -4.17
C LEU A 273 3.96 18.09 -3.08
N VAL A 274 3.27 17.56 -2.06
CA VAL A 274 3.94 16.77 -0.99
C VAL A 274 4.71 15.59 -1.58
N LYS A 275 4.13 14.89 -2.58
CA LYS A 275 4.79 13.79 -3.29
C LYS A 275 6.02 14.25 -4.06
N LYS A 276 5.96 15.39 -4.75
CA LYS A 276 7.10 15.94 -5.50
C LYS A 276 8.26 16.31 -4.56
N GLN A 277 7.96 16.74 -3.34
CA GLN A 277 8.93 17.21 -2.36
C GLN A 277 9.38 16.13 -1.37
N GLY A 278 8.86 14.90 -1.50
CA GLY A 278 9.19 13.80 -0.60
C GLY A 278 8.65 13.97 0.83
N ILE A 279 7.62 14.79 1.01
CA ILE A 279 6.92 14.98 2.29
C ILE A 279 5.84 13.91 2.41
N ARG A 280 5.78 13.23 3.57
CA ARG A 280 4.71 12.27 3.88
C ARG A 280 3.46 13.01 4.37
N LEU A 281 2.29 12.58 3.91
CA LEU A 281 1.00 13.20 4.28
C LEU A 281 0.09 12.21 5.01
N ILE A 282 -0.30 12.55 6.25
CA ILE A 282 -1.35 11.86 7.00
C ILE A 282 -2.63 12.69 6.91
N GLY A 283 -3.74 12.05 6.51
CA GLY A 283 -4.96 12.73 6.11
C GLY A 283 -5.00 13.01 4.59
N PRO A 284 -5.67 14.08 4.13
CA PRO A 284 -6.47 15.04 4.91
C PRO A 284 -7.67 14.42 5.64
N ASN A 285 -8.44 15.23 6.37
CA ASN A 285 -9.66 14.79 7.07
C ASN A 285 -9.37 13.66 8.07
N SER A 286 -8.34 13.83 8.90
CA SER A 286 -7.89 12.85 9.88
C SER A 286 -8.14 13.34 11.32
N THR A 287 -8.35 12.41 12.25
CA THR A 287 -8.32 12.69 13.71
C THR A 287 -6.89 12.90 14.23
N GLY A 288 -5.87 12.67 13.40
CA GLY A 288 -4.47 12.68 13.76
C GLY A 288 -4.00 11.33 14.29
N LEU A 289 -3.05 11.36 15.23
CA LEU A 289 -2.40 10.16 15.76
C LEU A 289 -1.97 10.33 17.22
N PHE A 290 -1.75 9.22 17.91
CA PHE A 290 -0.96 9.19 19.14
C PHE A 290 -0.12 7.92 19.23
N TYR A 291 0.95 8.01 20.02
CA TYR A 291 1.70 6.88 20.56
C TYR A 291 1.69 7.00 22.08
N ASN A 292 1.35 5.92 22.76
CA ASN A 292 1.40 5.79 24.21
C ASN A 292 1.97 4.42 24.58
N THR A 293 3.26 4.24 24.35
CA THR A 293 4.01 3.04 24.72
C THR A 293 5.10 3.38 25.73
N LYS A 294 5.81 2.35 26.23
CA LYS A 294 6.96 2.53 27.14
C LYS A 294 8.04 3.43 26.53
N ASP A 295 8.30 3.26 25.24
CA ASP A 295 9.42 3.89 24.54
C ASP A 295 9.04 5.20 23.82
N ASN A 296 7.75 5.50 23.67
CA ASN A 296 7.30 6.67 22.94
C ASN A 296 5.95 7.19 23.44
N LYS A 297 5.89 8.49 23.77
CA LYS A 297 4.67 9.18 24.20
C LYS A 297 4.49 10.49 23.45
N ILE A 298 3.45 10.56 22.63
CA ILE A 298 3.06 11.75 21.88
C ILE A 298 1.57 11.68 21.57
N ASN A 299 0.86 12.81 21.67
CA ASN A 299 -0.54 12.90 21.28
C ASN A 299 -0.75 14.08 20.32
N ILE A 300 -0.99 13.75 19.05
CA ILE A 300 -1.35 14.69 17.98
C ILE A 300 -2.75 14.32 17.52
N SER A 301 -3.68 14.26 18.46
CA SER A 301 -5.09 13.98 18.21
C SER A 301 -5.94 14.68 19.27
N PRO A 302 -7.24 14.90 19.04
CA PRO A 302 -8.16 15.39 20.07
C PRO A 302 -8.59 14.27 21.05
N ILE A 303 -8.01 13.08 20.97
CA ILE A 303 -8.38 11.93 21.80
C ILE A 303 -7.72 12.04 23.17
N VAL A 304 -8.48 11.76 24.24
CA VAL A 304 -7.93 11.58 25.58
C VAL A 304 -7.06 10.34 25.58
N ILE A 305 -5.80 10.47 25.96
CA ILE A 305 -4.85 9.35 25.84
C ILE A 305 -5.32 8.17 26.71
N PRO A 306 -5.47 6.96 26.13
CA PRO A 306 -5.90 5.78 26.88
C PRO A 306 -4.77 5.26 27.75
N LYS A 307 -5.01 4.19 28.51
CA LYS A 307 -3.94 3.45 29.18
C LYS A 307 -2.86 3.01 28.18
N GLU A 308 -1.62 3.05 28.65
CA GLU A 308 -0.48 2.50 27.90
C GLU A 308 -0.74 1.02 27.60
N GLY A 309 -0.45 0.57 26.38
CA GLY A 309 -0.60 -0.84 26.03
C GLY A 309 -0.02 -1.18 24.66
N SER A 310 -0.41 -2.34 24.15
CA SER A 310 0.22 -2.97 22.99
C SER A 310 -0.69 -3.14 21.77
N ILE A 311 -1.87 -2.51 21.78
CA ILE A 311 -2.77 -2.48 20.63
C ILE A 311 -2.42 -1.29 19.73
N ALA A 312 -2.23 -1.55 18.44
CA ALA A 312 -2.10 -0.55 17.40
C ALA A 312 -3.37 -0.49 16.55
N ILE A 313 -3.89 0.72 16.27
CA ILE A 313 -5.13 0.94 15.53
C ILE A 313 -4.86 1.83 14.31
N ALA A 314 -5.22 1.36 13.11
CA ALA A 314 -5.33 2.19 11.91
C ALA A 314 -6.79 2.31 11.48
N THR A 315 -7.25 3.54 11.21
CA THR A 315 -8.64 3.77 10.78
C THR A 315 -8.76 4.81 9.69
N HIS A 316 -9.72 4.61 8.78
CA HIS A 316 -10.18 5.64 7.83
C HIS A 316 -11.33 6.47 8.38
N SER A 317 -12.03 5.97 9.40
CA SER A 317 -13.19 6.63 9.99
C SER A 317 -12.80 7.36 11.27
N ASN A 318 -12.96 8.68 11.28
CA ASN A 318 -12.62 9.53 12.42
C ASN A 318 -13.45 9.17 13.66
N LEU A 319 -14.79 9.11 13.52
CA LEU A 319 -15.68 8.81 14.65
C LEU A 319 -15.47 7.40 15.18
N LEU A 320 -15.45 6.40 14.29
CA LEU A 320 -15.28 5.01 14.70
C LEU A 320 -13.89 4.75 15.28
N GLY A 321 -12.86 5.46 14.79
CA GLY A 321 -11.54 5.45 15.40
C GLY A 321 -11.54 5.86 16.86
N ILE A 322 -12.20 6.97 17.18
CA ILE A 322 -12.35 7.46 18.55
C ILE A 322 -13.13 6.46 19.40
N SER A 323 -14.21 5.89 18.84
CA SER A 323 -15.01 4.86 19.52
C SER A 323 -14.22 3.60 19.83
N LEU A 324 -13.38 3.11 18.91
CA LEU A 324 -12.50 1.96 19.14
C LEU A 324 -11.55 2.22 20.32
N VAL A 325 -10.87 3.38 20.32
CA VAL A 325 -9.95 3.75 21.40
C VAL A 325 -10.68 3.84 22.74
N GLY A 326 -11.81 4.55 22.77
CA GLY A 326 -12.59 4.72 24.00
C GLY A 326 -13.15 3.41 24.54
N TYR A 327 -13.59 2.51 23.66
CA TYR A 327 -14.10 1.21 24.08
C TYR A 327 -12.98 0.31 24.63
N PHE A 328 -11.84 0.21 23.94
CA PHE A 328 -10.70 -0.56 24.46
C PHE A 328 -10.24 -0.06 25.82
N ASP A 329 -10.12 1.26 26.00
CA ASP A 329 -9.76 1.84 27.30
C ASP A 329 -10.80 1.52 28.39
N TYR A 330 -12.10 1.58 28.04
CA TYR A 330 -13.20 1.23 28.94
C TYR A 330 -13.15 -0.23 29.42
N ILE A 331 -12.85 -1.19 28.52
CA ILE A 331 -12.70 -2.60 28.88
C ILE A 331 -11.30 -2.94 29.44
N GLY A 332 -10.44 -1.93 29.62
CA GLY A 332 -9.12 -2.08 30.25
C GLY A 332 -8.00 -2.53 29.32
N LEU A 333 -8.23 -2.53 28.00
CA LEU A 333 -7.24 -2.85 26.97
C LEU A 333 -6.46 -1.58 26.59
N GLY A 334 -5.14 -1.61 26.82
CA GLY A 334 -4.28 -0.46 26.53
C GLY A 334 -3.97 -0.31 25.05
N VAL A 335 -4.18 0.89 24.51
CA VAL A 335 -3.88 1.23 23.11
C VAL A 335 -2.54 1.96 23.05
N GLY A 336 -1.55 1.28 22.46
CA GLY A 336 -0.19 1.80 22.31
C GLY A 336 -0.03 2.75 21.14
N CYS A 337 -0.78 2.55 20.07
CA CYS A 337 -0.72 3.43 18.90
C CYS A 337 -2.09 3.58 18.25
N PHE A 338 -2.42 4.81 17.86
CA PHE A 338 -3.60 5.12 17.06
C PHE A 338 -3.20 6.04 15.92
N VAL A 339 -3.65 5.72 14.71
CA VAL A 339 -3.49 6.57 13.53
C VAL A 339 -4.79 6.61 12.74
N SER A 340 -5.39 7.79 12.63
CA SER A 340 -6.41 8.05 11.60
C SER A 340 -5.69 8.46 10.31
N VAL A 341 -5.85 7.69 9.24
CA VAL A 341 -5.27 8.05 7.92
C VAL A 341 -6.18 8.99 7.12
N GLY A 342 -7.41 9.23 7.61
CA GLY A 342 -8.42 10.06 6.95
C GLY A 342 -8.67 9.62 5.51
N ASP A 343 -8.59 10.59 4.58
CA ASP A 343 -8.79 10.37 3.15
C ASP A 343 -7.71 9.50 2.48
N LYS A 344 -6.65 9.10 3.21
CA LYS A 344 -5.55 8.23 2.74
C LYS A 344 -4.95 8.73 1.42
N ALA A 345 -4.53 9.99 1.40
CA ALA A 345 -4.01 10.60 0.16
C ALA A 345 -2.54 10.24 -0.13
N ASP A 346 -1.79 9.86 0.91
CA ASP A 346 -0.40 9.39 0.84
C ASP A 346 -0.14 8.22 1.78
N VAL A 347 -0.10 8.45 3.10
CA VAL A 347 0.12 7.39 4.10
C VAL A 347 -1.07 6.45 4.16
N SER A 348 -0.79 5.15 4.19
CA SER A 348 -1.76 4.05 4.18
C SER A 348 -1.49 3.04 5.30
N ALA A 349 -2.41 2.08 5.47
CA ALA A 349 -2.20 0.96 6.40
C ALA A 349 -0.91 0.17 6.10
N ASN A 350 -0.49 0.07 4.83
CA ASN A 350 0.76 -0.63 4.47
C ASN A 350 1.97 0.02 5.14
N ASP A 351 2.00 1.35 5.18
CA ASP A 351 3.09 2.11 5.78
C ASP A 351 3.13 1.91 7.30
N LEU A 352 1.95 1.86 7.92
CA LEU A 352 1.81 1.62 9.36
C LEU A 352 2.20 0.19 9.74
N LEU A 353 1.85 -0.80 8.91
CA LEU A 353 2.30 -2.18 9.09
C LEU A 353 3.83 -2.31 9.04
N TYR A 354 4.50 -1.55 8.17
CA TYR A 354 5.97 -1.49 8.20
C TYR A 354 6.51 -0.96 9.52
N VAL A 355 5.86 0.05 10.11
CA VAL A 355 6.25 0.63 11.40
C VAL A 355 6.02 -0.37 12.54
N TRP A 356 4.83 -0.98 12.61
CA TRP A 356 4.45 -1.85 13.72
C TRP A 356 5.06 -3.25 13.68
N GLN A 357 5.48 -3.75 12.51
CA GLN A 357 6.10 -5.08 12.40
C GLN A 357 7.29 -5.24 13.35
N ASP A 358 8.11 -4.19 13.52
CA ASP A 358 9.32 -4.25 14.37
C ASP A 358 9.16 -3.54 15.72
N ASP A 359 7.98 -2.98 16.01
CA ASP A 359 7.75 -2.32 17.29
C ASP A 359 7.45 -3.37 18.37
N ASN A 360 8.42 -3.63 19.24
CA ASN A 360 8.28 -4.60 20.33
C ASN A 360 7.26 -4.20 21.41
N ASN A 361 6.73 -2.97 21.36
CA ASN A 361 5.65 -2.54 22.25
C ASN A 361 4.26 -2.86 21.69
N ILE A 362 4.16 -3.27 20.42
CA ILE A 362 2.89 -3.54 19.74
C ILE A 362 2.77 -5.03 19.48
N ASP A 363 1.75 -5.66 20.05
CA ASP A 363 1.49 -7.09 19.95
C ASP A 363 0.28 -7.37 19.03
N ILE A 364 -0.73 -6.50 19.09
CA ILE A 364 -1.99 -6.66 18.36
C ILE A 364 -2.21 -5.48 17.42
N ILE A 365 -2.66 -5.77 16.20
CA ILE A 365 -2.96 -4.75 15.19
C ILE A 365 -4.45 -4.82 14.83
N VAL A 366 -5.12 -3.66 14.86
CA VAL A 366 -6.53 -3.49 14.51
C VAL A 366 -6.65 -2.53 13.34
N LEU A 367 -7.32 -2.98 12.28
CA LEU A 367 -7.48 -2.26 11.02
C LEU A 367 -8.96 -2.00 10.73
N TYR A 368 -9.39 -0.75 10.77
CA TYR A 368 -10.71 -0.34 10.29
C TYR A 368 -10.56 0.42 8.95
N LEU A 369 -10.67 -0.29 7.84
CA LEU A 369 -10.30 0.25 6.52
C LEU A 369 -11.47 0.14 5.53
N ASP A 370 -11.70 1.18 4.74
CA ASP A 370 -12.57 1.09 3.56
C ASP A 370 -11.84 0.53 2.32
N SER A 371 -10.51 0.66 2.30
CA SER A 371 -9.64 0.29 1.20
C SER A 371 -8.18 0.23 1.70
N PHE A 372 -7.44 -0.78 1.27
CA PHE A 372 -6.00 -0.90 1.57
C PHE A 372 -5.15 -0.10 0.55
N GLY A 373 -3.84 0.05 0.80
CA GLY A 373 -2.90 0.74 -0.08
C GLY A 373 -2.60 -0.05 -1.35
N ASP A 374 -1.34 -0.39 -1.62
CA ASP A 374 -1.00 -1.40 -2.63
C ASP A 374 -1.48 -2.77 -2.14
N PRO A 375 -2.47 -3.42 -2.77
CA PRO A 375 -3.04 -4.69 -2.28
C PRO A 375 -2.01 -5.81 -2.18
N ILE A 376 -1.01 -5.78 -3.05
CA ILE A 376 0.02 -6.82 -3.09
C ILE A 376 0.98 -6.64 -1.90
N THR A 377 1.52 -5.44 -1.73
CA THR A 377 2.37 -5.14 -0.56
C THR A 377 1.59 -5.36 0.73
N PHE A 378 0.31 -4.99 0.79
CA PHE A 378 -0.56 -5.29 1.93
C PHE A 378 -0.62 -6.79 2.20
N SER A 379 -0.93 -7.61 1.17
CA SER A 379 -0.99 -9.06 1.29
C SER A 379 0.30 -9.67 1.84
N MET A 380 1.44 -9.28 1.25
CA MET A 380 2.74 -9.82 1.65
C MET A 380 3.12 -9.42 3.08
N LEU A 381 2.87 -8.16 3.46
CA LEU A 381 3.17 -7.68 4.81
C LEU A 381 2.28 -8.35 5.84
N SER A 382 0.97 -8.35 5.62
CA SER A 382 0.02 -8.96 6.55
C SER A 382 0.33 -10.45 6.73
N ARG A 383 0.59 -11.19 5.65
CA ARG A 383 0.99 -12.61 5.74
C ARG A 383 2.26 -12.85 6.55
N LYS A 384 3.19 -11.91 6.53
CA LYS A 384 4.43 -12.00 7.31
C LYS A 384 4.19 -11.64 8.77
N ILE A 385 3.44 -10.57 9.03
CA ILE A 385 3.17 -10.02 10.36
C ILE A 385 2.25 -10.95 11.15
N SER A 386 1.17 -11.44 10.54
CA SER A 386 0.17 -12.33 11.16
C SER A 386 0.74 -13.62 11.76
N LYS A 387 1.96 -14.02 11.38
CA LYS A 387 2.66 -15.17 11.99
C LYS A 387 3.11 -14.94 13.43
N HIS A 388 3.29 -13.68 13.81
CA HIS A 388 3.88 -13.30 15.10
C HIS A 388 3.11 -12.19 15.81
N LYS A 389 2.24 -11.46 15.10
CA LYS A 389 1.38 -10.41 15.63
C LYS A 389 -0.01 -10.54 15.01
N PRO A 390 -1.07 -10.89 15.75
CA PRO A 390 -2.39 -11.02 15.18
C PRO A 390 -2.88 -9.68 14.60
N ILE A 391 -3.49 -9.76 13.41
CA ILE A 391 -4.09 -8.61 12.72
C ILE A 391 -5.58 -8.86 12.63
N PHE A 392 -6.36 -7.99 13.25
CA PHE A 392 -7.81 -7.96 13.17
C PHE A 392 -8.26 -6.86 12.22
N ALA A 393 -9.23 -7.14 11.35
CA ALA A 393 -9.71 -6.17 10.39
C ALA A 393 -11.23 -6.15 10.29
N VAL A 394 -11.79 -4.94 10.26
CA VAL A 394 -13.18 -4.69 9.87
C VAL A 394 -13.17 -3.94 8.54
N LYS A 395 -13.80 -4.55 7.53
CA LYS A 395 -13.95 -3.95 6.19
C LYS A 395 -15.28 -3.19 6.12
N ALA A 396 -15.21 -1.86 6.11
CA ALA A 396 -16.37 -1.02 5.83
C ALA A 396 -16.74 -1.05 4.32
N GLY A 397 -17.99 -0.75 3.97
CA GLY A 397 -18.39 -0.64 2.56
C GLY A 397 -18.46 -2.01 1.83
N ARG A 398 -19.25 -2.94 2.37
CA ARG A 398 -19.32 -4.34 1.92
C ARG A 398 -20.36 -4.58 0.83
N THR A 399 -21.37 -3.72 0.78
CA THR A 399 -22.45 -3.77 -0.22
C THR A 399 -22.28 -2.67 -1.26
N LEU A 400 -22.75 -2.89 -2.49
CA LEU A 400 -22.75 -1.87 -3.54
C LEU A 400 -23.45 -0.57 -3.09
N ILE A 401 -24.50 -0.68 -2.26
CA ILE A 401 -25.21 0.46 -1.66
C ILE A 401 -24.26 1.24 -0.73
N SER A 402 -23.59 0.55 0.19
CA SER A 402 -22.63 1.19 1.11
C SER A 402 -21.41 1.78 0.39
N LEU A 403 -20.95 1.14 -0.70
CA LEU A 403 -19.87 1.65 -1.55
C LEU A 403 -20.29 2.90 -2.31
N SER A 404 -21.54 2.96 -2.80
CA SER A 404 -22.09 4.13 -3.48
C SER A 404 -22.31 5.33 -2.54
N ALA A 405 -22.55 5.06 -1.25
CA ALA A 405 -22.56 6.08 -0.20
C ALA A 405 -21.14 6.49 0.24
N SER A 406 -20.13 5.65 -0.01
CA SER A 406 -18.73 5.97 0.24
C SER A 406 -18.20 6.91 -0.84
N ARG A 407 -17.59 8.02 -0.44
CA ARG A 407 -17.17 9.11 -1.36
C ARG A 407 -15.84 8.82 -2.08
N HIS A 408 -15.25 7.65 -1.90
CA HIS A 408 -14.04 7.21 -2.60
C HIS A 408 -14.42 6.58 -3.95
N GLU A 409 -14.92 7.41 -4.88
CA GLU A 409 -15.37 7.02 -6.23
C GLU A 409 -14.32 6.28 -7.08
N SER A 410 -13.05 6.22 -6.64
CA SER A 410 -11.95 5.71 -7.46
C SER A 410 -11.71 4.19 -7.42
N LEU A 411 -12.38 3.42 -6.56
CA LEU A 411 -12.12 1.97 -6.40
C LEU A 411 -13.36 1.06 -6.39
N ILE A 412 -14.53 1.59 -6.75
CA ILE A 412 -15.83 0.88 -6.80
C ILE A 412 -15.76 -0.46 -7.57
N PHE A 413 -14.78 -0.63 -8.47
CA PHE A 413 -14.67 -1.80 -9.35
C PHE A 413 -13.54 -2.80 -9.03
N SER A 414 -12.72 -2.61 -8.00
CA SER A 414 -11.48 -3.42 -7.86
C SER A 414 -11.42 -4.45 -6.75
N ASN A 415 -12.31 -4.39 -5.74
CA ASN A 415 -12.33 -5.35 -4.64
C ASN A 415 -13.77 -5.71 -4.29
N THR A 416 -14.31 -6.76 -4.91
CA THR A 416 -15.54 -7.39 -4.41
C THR A 416 -15.28 -7.89 -2.98
N ASP A 417 -16.30 -7.89 -2.11
CA ASP A 417 -16.15 -8.34 -0.72
C ASP A 417 -15.55 -9.75 -0.63
N PHE A 418 -15.89 -10.62 -1.61
CA PHE A 418 -15.31 -11.94 -1.80
C PHE A 418 -13.80 -11.93 -2.08
N THR A 419 -13.31 -10.97 -2.86
CA THR A 419 -11.86 -10.83 -3.13
C THR A 419 -11.12 -10.40 -1.86
N VAL A 420 -11.72 -9.51 -1.06
CA VAL A 420 -11.15 -9.10 0.23
C VAL A 420 -11.15 -10.27 1.22
N ASP A 421 -12.21 -11.06 1.23
CA ASP A 421 -12.31 -12.25 2.08
C ASP A 421 -11.21 -13.27 1.78
N GLY A 422 -11.05 -13.62 0.50
CA GLY A 422 -9.98 -14.52 0.05
C GLY A 422 -8.59 -13.97 0.39
N LEU A 423 -8.38 -12.65 0.27
CA LEU A 423 -7.15 -11.99 0.66
C LEU A 423 -6.87 -12.14 2.17
N PHE A 424 -7.86 -11.89 3.02
CA PHE A 424 -7.71 -12.00 4.47
C PHE A 424 -7.41 -13.44 4.89
N LYS A 425 -8.13 -14.42 4.34
CA LYS A 425 -7.85 -15.85 4.55
C LYS A 425 -6.43 -16.25 4.15
N GLN A 426 -5.95 -15.82 2.99
CA GLN A 426 -4.58 -16.14 2.52
C GLN A 426 -3.48 -15.47 3.34
N THR A 427 -3.80 -14.39 4.05
CA THR A 427 -2.83 -13.60 4.80
C THR A 427 -2.86 -13.86 6.30
N GLY A 428 -3.86 -14.58 6.81
CA GLY A 428 -4.04 -14.79 8.24
C GLY A 428 -4.50 -13.52 8.96
N ILE A 429 -5.18 -12.61 8.26
CA ILE A 429 -5.93 -11.52 8.90
C ILE A 429 -7.23 -12.11 9.41
N ILE A 430 -7.55 -11.85 10.67
CA ILE A 430 -8.82 -12.23 11.29
C ILE A 430 -9.82 -11.14 10.95
N ARG A 431 -10.83 -11.53 10.20
CA ARG A 431 -11.87 -10.64 9.73
C ARG A 431 -13.00 -10.66 10.75
N ALA A 432 -13.33 -9.49 11.29
CA ALA A 432 -14.55 -9.31 12.05
C ALA A 432 -15.64 -8.69 11.17
N GLU A 433 -16.85 -9.23 11.27
CA GLU A 433 -18.02 -8.81 10.53
C GLU A 433 -18.69 -7.60 11.19
N THR A 434 -18.54 -7.49 12.52
CA THR A 434 -19.07 -6.42 13.36
C THR A 434 -17.99 -5.84 14.28
N LEU A 435 -18.28 -4.67 14.87
CA LEU A 435 -17.39 -4.11 15.91
C LEU A 435 -17.41 -4.93 17.19
N GLU A 436 -18.54 -5.57 17.52
CA GLU A 436 -18.67 -6.42 18.70
C GLU A 436 -17.75 -7.65 18.59
N GLU A 437 -17.82 -8.36 17.48
CA GLU A 437 -16.93 -9.48 17.16
C GLU A 437 -15.47 -9.04 17.16
N LEU A 438 -15.15 -7.87 16.59
CA LEU A 438 -13.80 -7.31 16.64
C LEU A 438 -13.31 -7.13 18.09
N PHE A 439 -14.17 -6.63 18.98
CA PHE A 439 -13.80 -6.42 20.37
C PHE A 439 -13.60 -7.75 21.11
N ASP A 440 -14.47 -8.73 20.90
CA ASP A 440 -14.36 -10.05 21.51
C ASP A 440 -13.09 -10.78 21.05
N ASP A 441 -12.81 -10.75 19.75
CA ASP A 441 -11.62 -11.33 19.13
C ASP A 441 -10.33 -10.71 19.68
N VAL A 442 -10.28 -9.38 19.75
CA VAL A 442 -9.12 -8.66 20.27
C VAL A 442 -8.96 -8.89 21.77
N LEU A 443 -10.05 -8.95 22.53
CA LEU A 443 -10.03 -9.27 23.96
C LEU A 443 -9.45 -10.67 24.20
N LEU A 444 -9.90 -11.66 23.43
CA LEU A 444 -9.37 -13.02 23.49
C LEU A 444 -7.88 -13.05 23.17
N ALA A 445 -7.46 -12.36 22.11
CA ALA A 445 -6.06 -12.28 21.70
C ALA A 445 -5.18 -11.53 22.70
N TYR A 446 -5.74 -10.57 23.43
CA TYR A 446 -5.05 -9.83 24.48
C TYR A 446 -4.92 -10.66 25.77
N ALA A 447 -5.91 -11.49 26.08
CA ALA A 447 -5.95 -12.29 27.30
C ALA A 447 -5.17 -13.62 27.21
N CYS A 448 -4.97 -14.15 26.01
CA CYS A 448 -4.37 -15.47 25.79
C CYS A 448 -3.11 -15.41 24.93
N ASP A 449 -2.26 -16.45 25.02
CA ASP A 449 -1.21 -16.68 24.03
C ASP A 449 -1.85 -17.17 22.72
N PHE A 450 -2.34 -16.18 21.96
CA PHE A 450 -3.21 -16.36 20.79
C PHE A 450 -2.56 -17.18 19.66
N LEU A 451 -1.23 -17.31 19.67
CA LEU A 451 -0.46 -18.02 18.64
C LEU A 451 -0.06 -19.45 19.06
N SER A 452 -0.70 -20.01 20.10
CA SER A 452 -0.48 -21.39 20.53
C SER A 452 -0.64 -22.41 19.38
N GLU A 453 0.34 -23.30 19.23
CA GLU A 453 0.35 -24.35 18.19
C GLU A 453 -0.55 -25.56 18.52
N SER A 454 -1.26 -25.55 19.66
CA SER A 454 -2.12 -26.67 20.07
C SER A 454 -3.42 -26.68 19.28
N ASN A 455 -3.67 -27.78 18.56
CA ASN A 455 -4.94 -28.04 17.88
C ASN A 455 -6.04 -28.59 18.81
N TYR A 456 -5.80 -28.61 20.13
CA TYR A 456 -6.75 -29.13 21.12
C TYR A 456 -7.34 -28.01 21.95
N VAL A 457 -8.67 -27.87 21.86
CA VAL A 457 -9.46 -27.02 22.75
C VAL A 457 -10.19 -27.91 23.75
N SER A 458 -10.01 -27.66 25.04
CA SER A 458 -10.76 -28.33 26.11
C SER A 458 -11.79 -27.37 26.69
N LEU A 459 -13.05 -27.78 26.71
CA LEU A 459 -14.14 -26.99 27.24
C LEU A 459 -14.42 -27.40 28.69
N ILE A 460 -14.39 -26.44 29.61
CA ILE A 460 -14.72 -26.64 31.02
C ILE A 460 -15.89 -25.73 31.36
N SER A 461 -17.00 -26.33 31.78
CA SER A 461 -18.20 -25.60 32.25
C SER A 461 -18.88 -26.37 33.36
N ASN A 462 -19.60 -25.65 34.21
CA ASN A 462 -20.51 -26.20 35.21
C ASN A 462 -21.96 -26.29 34.69
N SER A 463 -22.21 -26.01 33.42
CA SER A 463 -23.54 -26.02 32.80
C SER A 463 -23.54 -26.80 31.48
N ILE A 464 -24.43 -27.80 31.39
CA ILE A 464 -24.62 -28.60 30.17
C ILE A 464 -25.12 -27.73 29.02
N GLY A 465 -26.04 -26.79 29.27
CA GLY A 465 -26.56 -25.90 28.23
C GLY A 465 -25.48 -25.01 27.63
N ALA A 466 -24.57 -24.50 28.46
CA ALA A 466 -23.42 -23.74 27.99
C ALA A 466 -22.45 -24.60 27.16
N ASN A 467 -22.25 -25.87 27.54
CA ASN A 467 -21.45 -26.80 26.74
C ASN A 467 -22.03 -27.03 25.35
N LEU A 468 -23.35 -27.27 25.27
CA LEU A 468 -24.01 -27.49 23.98
C LEU A 468 -23.89 -26.25 23.09
N MET A 469 -24.17 -25.06 23.61
CA MET A 469 -24.01 -23.81 22.85
C MET A 469 -22.58 -23.58 22.38
N ALA A 470 -21.58 -23.88 23.22
CA ALA A 470 -20.18 -23.77 22.82
C ALA A 470 -19.82 -24.78 21.72
N ILE A 471 -20.25 -26.04 21.85
CA ILE A 471 -20.04 -27.09 20.84
C ILE A 471 -20.69 -26.70 19.50
N ASP A 472 -21.96 -26.27 19.51
CA ASP A 472 -22.67 -25.82 18.32
C ASP A 472 -21.92 -24.67 17.63
N THR A 473 -21.37 -23.74 18.42
CA THR A 473 -20.57 -22.61 17.91
C THR A 473 -19.24 -23.07 17.33
N PHE A 474 -18.56 -24.05 17.95
CA PHE A 474 -17.32 -24.62 17.41
C PHE A 474 -17.56 -25.39 16.11
N GLU A 475 -18.67 -26.14 15.99
CA GLU A 475 -19.02 -26.84 14.75
C GLU A 475 -19.38 -25.87 13.62
N ALA A 476 -20.04 -24.75 13.92
CA ALA A 476 -20.41 -23.75 12.91
C ALA A 476 -19.21 -22.98 12.32
N ASN A 477 -18.08 -22.93 13.04
CA ASN A 477 -16.90 -22.13 12.68
C ASN A 477 -15.65 -22.96 12.30
N ASN A 478 -15.73 -24.29 12.35
CA ASN A 478 -14.74 -25.21 11.74
C ASN A 478 -15.04 -25.44 10.26
#